data_AF-A0A1V4IIB9-F1
#
_entry.id   AF-A0A1V4IIB9-F1
#
_cell.length_a   1.000
_cell.length_b   1.000
_cell.length_c   1.000
_cell.angle_alpha   90.00
_cell.angle_beta   90.00
_cell.angle_gamma   90.00
#
_symmetry.space_group_name_H-M   'P 1'
#
loop_
_entity.id
_entity.type
_entity.pdbx_description
1 polymer ?
#
loop_
_entity_poly.entity_id
_entity_poly.type
_entity_poly.pdbx_seq_one_letter_code
_entity_poly.pdbx_strand_id
1 'polypeptide(L)'
;MKRMLSLTLSVVLCCIFCTGCWDRIELNNIGIAYAVAVNRGKKNKISCTVQIVKPDVLKKKSTKLPVQYFSAQGETIEEAIRNIEINLDRKIIFSQSKVIVIDEQIAKEGLWRLLDFFKRNYKARNTTWILIAKNHNTEETIEISSGLSSIQGVYIDTMLELNENDLNGTSVNLMEYYRKLLSAGINPITGAIEVIRQSEVSGVDDYENDNLVLELSGTAVFKKDKLAGYLNKSETRGLNWLLGNKGTGFFKNSSIDKSKKVVNFILRKLKTKIKPNIKNGVVVFDIFVNATSDITSISDNIDISDTKVIAELEKMQQKRIEKEINGALVKLQKVLRSDVVGFGGILSKKYPEFWKKYERDWEKIFPDVMCSVNVKARINKSGLIYKPYEIKE
;
A
#
# COMPACT_ATOMS: atom_id res chain seq x y z
N MET A 1 65.65 2.78 -29.39
CA MET A 1 64.92 3.96 -28.90
C MET A 1 63.42 3.94 -29.22
N LYS A 2 62.97 3.87 -30.48
CA LYS A 2 61.52 3.87 -30.84
C LYS A 2 60.70 2.73 -30.20
N ARG A 3 61.26 1.51 -30.10
CA ARG A 3 60.60 0.38 -29.41
C ARG A 3 60.46 0.58 -27.90
N MET A 4 61.48 1.15 -27.25
CA MET A 4 61.40 1.49 -25.82
C MET A 4 60.36 2.58 -25.57
N LEU A 5 60.34 3.63 -26.40
CA LEU A 5 59.36 4.72 -26.29
C LEU A 5 57.91 4.23 -26.46
N SER A 6 57.69 3.31 -27.41
CA SER A 6 56.39 2.66 -27.64
C SER A 6 55.96 1.80 -26.45
N LEU A 7 56.90 1.04 -25.86
CA LEU A 7 56.63 0.24 -24.66
C LEU A 7 56.27 1.15 -23.47
N THR A 8 57.01 2.23 -23.26
CA THR A 8 56.75 3.20 -22.20
C THR A 8 55.38 3.88 -22.39
N LEU A 9 55.04 4.26 -23.62
CA LEU A 9 53.74 4.86 -23.93
C LEU A 9 52.57 3.89 -23.71
N SER A 10 52.74 2.61 -24.05
CA SER A 10 51.75 1.56 -23.80
C SER A 10 51.52 1.32 -22.30
N VAL A 11 52.60 1.31 -21.50
CA VAL A 11 52.51 1.17 -20.04
C VAL A 11 51.81 2.37 -19.42
N VAL A 12 52.16 3.59 -19.83
CA VAL A 12 51.50 4.82 -19.36
C VAL A 12 50.01 4.83 -19.73
N LEU A 13 49.67 4.40 -20.95
CA LEU A 13 48.29 4.30 -21.40
C LEU A 13 47.49 3.27 -20.58
N CYS A 14 48.09 2.10 -20.26
CA CYS A 14 47.49 1.11 -19.37
C CYS A 14 47.25 1.65 -17.95
N CYS A 15 48.18 2.43 -17.39
CA CYS A 15 48.02 3.00 -16.05
C CYS A 15 46.85 4.00 -15.95
N ILE A 16 46.52 4.71 -17.04
CA ILE A 16 45.37 5.62 -17.09
C ILE A 16 44.04 4.85 -17.04
N PHE A 17 43.99 3.63 -17.57
CA PHE A 17 42.79 2.78 -17.50
C PHE A 17 42.65 2.00 -16.18
N CYS A 18 43.66 2.04 -15.29
CA CYS A 18 43.64 1.34 -14.00
C CYS A 18 43.07 2.15 -12.83
N THR A 19 42.52 3.36 -13.04
CA THR A 19 41.95 4.20 -11.96
C THR A 19 40.54 3.77 -11.50
N GLY A 20 40.21 2.48 -11.59
CA GLY A 20 38.85 1.94 -11.47
C GLY A 20 38.28 1.75 -10.05
N CYS A 21 38.95 2.20 -8.99
CA CYS A 21 38.55 1.92 -7.60
C CYS A 21 38.27 3.17 -6.74
N TRP A 22 38.06 4.34 -7.32
CA TRP A 22 37.79 5.57 -6.53
C TRP A 22 36.46 5.51 -5.78
N ASP A 23 35.45 4.82 -6.32
CA ASP A 23 34.07 4.88 -5.81
C ASP A 23 33.68 3.73 -4.87
N ARG A 24 34.66 3.05 -4.25
CA ARG A 24 34.38 1.92 -3.34
C ARG A 24 33.91 2.42 -1.98
N ILE A 25 32.64 2.18 -1.67
CA ILE A 25 32.11 2.33 -0.32
C ILE A 25 32.21 0.96 0.38
N GLU A 26 32.99 0.89 1.46
CA GLU A 26 33.12 -0.35 2.23
C GLU A 26 31.87 -0.66 3.06
N LEU A 27 31.53 -1.94 3.21
CA LEU A 27 30.40 -2.40 4.03
C LEU A 27 30.49 -1.92 5.49
N ASN A 28 31.72 -1.72 5.98
CA ASN A 28 31.98 -1.22 7.32
C ASN A 28 31.77 0.29 7.47
N ASN A 29 31.50 1.03 6.39
CA ASN A 29 31.30 2.48 6.41
C ASN A 29 29.85 2.85 6.06
N ILE A 30 28.94 1.87 6.00
CA ILE A 30 27.53 2.06 5.69
C ILE A 30 26.59 1.54 6.78
N GLY A 31 25.49 2.26 6.96
CA GLY A 31 24.29 1.79 7.65
C GLY A 31 23.22 1.40 6.64
N ILE A 32 22.69 0.18 6.74
CA ILE A 32 21.64 -0.30 5.84
C ILE A 32 20.28 -0.02 6.48
N ALA A 33 19.52 0.92 5.91
CA ALA A 33 18.19 1.28 6.38
C ALA A 33 17.13 0.30 5.89
N TYR A 34 16.29 -0.18 6.81
CA TYR A 34 15.15 -1.07 6.50
C TYR A 34 13.79 -0.40 6.69
N ALA A 35 13.68 0.54 7.63
CA ALA A 35 12.49 1.35 7.85
C ALA A 35 12.89 2.80 8.14
N VAL A 36 12.06 3.74 7.70
CA VAL A 36 12.21 5.17 7.99
C VAL A 36 10.90 5.69 8.53
N ALA A 37 10.95 6.40 9.65
CA ALA A 37 9.84 7.11 10.26
C ALA A 37 10.11 8.62 10.13
N VAL A 38 9.13 9.37 9.62
CA VAL A 38 9.25 10.81 9.42
C VAL A 38 8.11 11.53 10.13
N ASN A 39 8.45 12.29 11.17
CA ASN A 39 7.54 13.02 12.03
C ASN A 39 7.75 14.52 12.00
N ARG A 40 6.75 15.26 12.47
CA ARG A 40 6.92 16.65 12.86
C ARG A 40 7.78 16.72 14.13
N GLY A 41 8.93 17.37 14.02
CA GLY A 41 9.82 17.66 15.13
C GLY A 41 9.47 18.96 15.86
N LYS A 42 10.36 19.37 16.77
CA LYS A 42 10.19 20.61 17.55
C LYS A 42 10.36 21.83 16.62
N LYS A 43 9.62 22.91 16.89
CA LYS A 43 9.70 24.17 16.11
C LYS A 43 9.52 23.96 14.59
N ASN A 44 8.59 23.09 14.20
CA ASN A 44 8.28 22.74 12.79
C ASN A 44 9.39 22.06 11.98
N LYS A 45 10.49 21.64 12.61
CA LYS A 45 11.52 20.83 11.96
C LYS A 45 11.01 19.45 11.57
N ILE A 46 11.71 18.77 10.67
CA ILE A 46 11.50 17.36 10.39
C ILE A 46 12.27 16.54 11.41
N SER A 47 11.60 15.57 12.04
CA SER A 47 12.22 14.51 12.84
C SER A 47 12.24 13.24 11.99
N CYS A 48 13.42 12.64 11.86
CA CYS A 48 13.59 11.40 11.10
C CYS A 48 14.16 10.35 12.03
N THR A 49 13.59 9.14 11.99
CA THR A 49 14.09 7.98 12.72
C THR A 49 14.32 6.85 11.72
N VAL A 50 15.52 6.27 11.74
CA VAL A 50 15.94 5.24 10.78
C VAL A 50 16.28 3.94 11.51
N GLN A 51 15.68 2.84 11.07
CA GLN A 51 16.03 1.49 11.51
C GLN A 51 17.22 0.98 10.70
N ILE A 52 18.37 0.82 11.36
CA ILE A 52 19.62 0.30 10.78
C ILE A 52 19.84 -1.14 11.26
N VAL A 53 20.10 -2.06 10.33
CA VAL A 53 20.43 -3.46 10.65
C VAL A 53 21.88 -3.58 11.11
N LYS A 54 22.14 -4.47 12.08
CA LYS A 54 23.47 -4.86 12.57
C LYS A 54 23.88 -6.24 12.04
N PRO A 55 24.67 -6.33 10.96
CA PRO A 55 25.01 -7.61 10.33
C PRO A 55 25.72 -8.60 11.28
N ASP A 56 26.54 -8.11 12.20
CA ASP A 56 27.32 -8.95 13.12
C ASP A 56 26.45 -9.70 14.15
N VAL A 57 25.30 -9.13 14.49
CA VAL A 57 24.33 -9.70 15.43
C VAL A 57 23.58 -10.86 14.78
N LEU A 58 23.24 -10.73 13.48
CA LEU A 58 22.57 -11.78 12.70
C LEU A 58 23.43 -13.04 12.54
N LYS A 59 24.76 -12.87 12.41
CA LYS A 59 25.70 -13.98 12.22
C LYS A 59 25.96 -14.79 13.49
N LYS A 60 25.77 -14.21 14.69
CA LYS A 60 26.23 -14.79 15.96
C LYS A 60 25.14 -15.40 16.85
N LYS A 61 23.88 -15.55 16.39
CA LYS A 61 22.74 -16.01 17.22
C LYS A 61 22.74 -15.36 18.62
N SER A 62 22.97 -14.05 18.68
CA SER A 62 23.03 -13.33 19.94
C SER A 62 21.64 -12.95 20.44
N THR A 63 21.49 -12.71 21.75
CA THR A 63 20.26 -12.19 22.36
C THR A 63 20.00 -10.70 22.11
N LYS A 64 20.94 -9.99 21.45
CA LYS A 64 20.75 -8.58 21.08
C LYS A 64 19.84 -8.45 19.86
N LEU A 65 19.02 -7.41 19.82
CA LEU A 65 18.21 -7.08 18.65
C LEU A 65 19.13 -6.86 17.43
N PRO A 66 18.78 -7.41 16.25
CA PRO A 66 19.58 -7.26 15.03
C PRO A 66 19.44 -5.89 14.37
N VAL A 67 18.81 -4.94 15.05
CA VAL A 67 18.53 -3.58 14.58
C VAL A 67 18.89 -2.56 15.65
N GLN A 68 19.13 -1.32 15.22
CA GLN A 68 19.19 -0.15 16.09
C GLN A 68 18.52 1.03 15.38
N TYR A 69 17.83 1.84 16.16
CA TYR A 69 17.17 3.05 15.69
C TYR A 69 18.05 4.26 15.98
N PHE A 70 18.14 5.16 15.01
CA PHE A 70 18.80 6.44 15.17
C PHE A 70 17.84 7.54 14.75
N SER A 71 17.74 8.59 15.56
CA SER A 71 16.84 9.71 15.32
C SER A 71 17.59 11.03 15.36
N ALA A 72 17.23 11.95 14.47
CA ALA A 72 17.69 13.32 14.52
C ALA A 72 16.67 14.27 13.86
N GLN A 73 16.83 15.56 14.13
CA GLN A 73 15.99 16.62 13.55
C GLN A 73 16.80 17.48 12.57
N GLY A 74 16.11 18.09 11.61
CA GLY A 74 16.66 19.04 10.65
C GLY A 74 15.56 19.90 10.01
N GLU A 75 15.92 20.98 9.34
CA GLU A 75 14.98 21.81 8.57
C GLU A 75 14.40 21.03 7.37
N THR A 76 15.18 20.08 6.85
CA THR A 76 14.79 19.16 5.79
C THR A 76 15.05 17.72 6.19
N ILE A 77 14.44 16.78 5.46
CA ILE A 77 14.74 15.35 5.62
C ILE A 77 16.20 15.03 5.34
N GLU A 78 16.84 15.75 4.41
CA GLU A 78 18.27 15.61 4.11
C GLU A 78 19.14 16.01 5.28
N GLU A 79 18.85 17.15 5.92
CA GLU A 79 19.58 17.60 7.11
C GLU A 79 19.37 16.64 8.28
N ALA A 80 18.14 16.18 8.51
CA ALA A 80 17.85 15.20 9.55
C ALA A 80 18.65 13.90 9.33
N ILE A 81 18.67 13.36 8.11
CA ILE A 81 19.45 12.16 7.78
C ILE A 81 20.95 12.42 7.93
N ARG A 82 21.46 13.57 7.50
CA ARG A 82 22.87 13.94 7.70
C ARG A 82 23.25 13.99 9.18
N ASN A 83 22.37 14.54 10.02
CA ASN A 83 22.59 14.57 11.47
C ASN A 83 22.58 13.17 12.08
N ILE A 84 21.77 12.25 11.54
CA ILE A 84 21.84 10.82 11.90
C ILE A 84 23.19 10.23 11.49
N GLU A 85 23.65 10.44 10.25
CA GLU A 85 24.91 9.88 9.74
C GLU A 85 26.12 10.30 10.59
N ILE A 86 26.15 11.55 11.07
CA ILE A 86 27.22 12.06 11.96
C ILE A 86 27.27 11.24 13.25
N ASN A 87 26.12 10.96 13.86
CA ASN A 87 26.03 10.19 15.11
C ASN A 87 26.19 8.68 14.89
N LEU A 88 25.81 8.19 13.71
CA LEU A 88 25.92 6.79 13.32
C LEU A 88 27.36 6.40 12.99
N ASP A 89 28.25 7.36 12.69
CA ASP A 89 29.59 7.17 12.12
C ASP A 89 29.63 6.57 10.70
N ARG A 90 28.47 6.46 10.03
CA ARG A 90 28.32 5.80 8.72
C ARG A 90 27.40 6.54 7.79
N LYS A 91 27.61 6.35 6.49
CA LYS A 91 26.66 6.77 5.46
C LYS A 91 25.47 5.84 5.41
N ILE A 92 24.25 6.38 5.38
CA ILE A 92 23.04 5.58 5.30
C ILE A 92 22.75 5.27 3.84
N ILE A 93 22.45 4.00 3.56
CA ILE A 93 21.92 3.57 2.27
C ILE A 93 20.50 3.03 2.43
N PHE A 94 19.63 3.36 1.49
CA PHE A 94 18.20 3.01 1.50
C PHE A 94 17.86 1.85 0.55
N SER A 95 18.88 1.11 0.09
CA SER A 95 18.72 0.10 -0.98
C SER A 95 17.90 -1.10 -0.54
N GLN A 96 17.83 -1.34 0.76
CA GLN A 96 17.02 -2.36 1.40
C GLN A 96 15.82 -1.78 2.17
N SER A 97 15.55 -0.47 2.02
CA SER A 97 14.41 0.16 2.68
C SER A 97 13.12 -0.51 2.22
N LYS A 98 12.37 -1.03 3.19
CA LYS A 98 11.10 -1.71 2.98
C LYS A 98 9.94 -0.74 3.09
N VAL A 99 10.00 0.19 4.03
CA VAL A 99 8.90 1.12 4.30
C VAL A 99 9.40 2.50 4.74
N ILE A 100 8.67 3.52 4.31
CA ILE A 100 8.74 4.89 4.81
C ILE A 100 7.37 5.20 5.43
N VAL A 101 7.34 5.43 6.73
CA VAL A 101 6.15 5.82 7.49
C VAL A 101 6.19 7.33 7.70
N ILE A 102 5.11 8.03 7.36
CA ILE A 102 5.06 9.49 7.34
C ILE A 102 3.91 9.97 8.22
N ASP A 103 4.20 11.01 9.01
CA ASP A 103 3.23 11.66 9.87
C ASP A 103 2.09 12.31 9.07
N GLU A 104 0.90 12.25 9.64
CA GLU A 104 -0.33 12.76 9.02
C GLU A 104 -0.23 14.28 8.72
N GLN A 105 0.37 15.07 9.60
CA GLN A 105 0.46 16.52 9.41
C GLN A 105 1.43 16.87 8.28
N ILE A 106 2.55 16.16 8.17
CA ILE A 106 3.46 16.27 7.02
C ILE A 106 2.73 15.90 5.73
N ALA A 107 1.95 14.81 5.74
CA ALA A 107 1.18 14.38 4.57
C ALA A 107 0.12 15.40 4.14
N LYS A 108 -0.51 16.12 5.08
CA LYS A 108 -1.46 17.22 4.80
C LYS A 108 -0.79 18.44 4.17
N GLU A 109 0.47 18.73 4.51
CA GLU A 109 1.23 19.83 3.91
C GLU A 109 1.69 19.53 2.48
N GLY A 110 2.02 18.27 2.22
CA GLY A 110 2.38 17.75 0.90
C GLY A 110 3.63 16.87 0.95
N LEU A 111 3.59 15.75 0.23
CA LEU A 111 4.67 14.75 0.23
C LEU A 111 5.74 14.99 -0.84
N TRP A 112 5.52 15.91 -1.79
CA TRP A 112 6.42 16.08 -2.94
C TRP A 112 7.88 16.30 -2.51
N ARG A 113 8.13 17.27 -1.62
CA ARG A 113 9.50 17.60 -1.18
C ARG A 113 10.16 16.48 -0.39
N LEU A 114 9.39 15.80 0.46
CA LEU A 114 9.88 14.68 1.26
C LEU A 114 10.26 13.50 0.37
N LEU A 115 9.39 13.14 -0.57
CA LEU A 115 9.65 12.01 -1.45
C LEU A 115 10.76 12.33 -2.47
N ASP A 116 10.89 13.57 -2.94
CA ASP A 116 11.88 13.98 -3.94
C ASP A 116 13.31 13.65 -3.47
N PHE A 117 13.57 13.81 -2.16
CA PHE A 117 14.81 13.35 -1.53
C PHE A 117 15.11 11.87 -1.81
N PHE A 118 14.13 10.99 -1.60
CA PHE A 118 14.30 9.55 -1.83
C PHE A 118 14.43 9.21 -3.31
N LYS A 119 13.89 10.03 -4.21
CA LYS A 119 14.01 9.81 -5.66
C LYS A 119 15.38 10.26 -6.21
N ARG A 120 15.89 11.40 -5.72
CA ARG A 120 17.19 11.97 -6.13
C ARG A 120 18.36 11.19 -5.55
N ASN A 121 18.24 10.73 -4.32
CA ASN A 121 19.20 9.77 -3.77
C ASN A 121 18.89 8.41 -4.40
N TYR A 122 19.55 8.12 -5.54
CA TYR A 122 19.50 6.88 -6.35
C TYR A 122 19.68 5.55 -5.59
N LYS A 123 19.73 5.59 -4.26
CA LYS A 123 19.93 4.47 -3.36
C LYS A 123 18.63 4.00 -2.69
N ALA A 124 17.48 4.70 -2.81
CA ALA A 124 16.20 4.18 -2.29
C ALA A 124 15.55 3.20 -3.27
N ARG A 125 14.96 2.12 -2.76
CA ARG A 125 14.32 1.10 -3.60
C ARG A 125 12.99 1.63 -4.14
N ASN A 126 12.78 1.53 -5.45
CA ASN A 126 11.50 1.90 -6.08
C ASN A 126 10.29 1.11 -5.52
N THR A 127 10.54 -0.05 -4.92
CA THR A 127 9.54 -0.91 -4.29
C THR A 127 9.36 -0.66 -2.79
N THR A 128 10.00 0.37 -2.21
CA THR A 128 9.77 0.77 -0.82
C THR A 128 8.33 1.25 -0.64
N TRP A 129 7.61 0.68 0.33
CA TRP A 129 6.25 1.09 0.68
C TRP A 129 6.21 2.48 1.30
N ILE A 130 5.14 3.21 1.05
CA ILE A 130 4.84 4.47 1.74
C ILE A 130 3.63 4.22 2.64
N LEU A 131 3.67 4.65 3.90
CA LEU A 131 2.51 4.58 4.80
C LEU A 131 2.29 5.92 5.48
N ILE A 132 1.03 6.23 5.79
CA ILE A 132 0.67 7.34 6.67
C ILE A 132 0.35 6.77 8.04
N ALA A 133 1.03 7.24 9.07
CA ALA A 133 0.66 6.96 10.45
C ALA A 133 -0.60 7.78 10.79
N LYS A 134 -1.70 7.08 11.01
CA LYS A 134 -2.99 7.67 11.35
C LYS A 134 -3.15 7.66 12.87
N ASN A 135 -3.40 8.83 13.46
CA ASN A 135 -3.66 9.01 14.89
C ASN A 135 -2.53 8.57 15.87
N HIS A 136 -1.29 8.38 15.41
CA HIS A 136 -0.17 8.01 16.28
C HIS A 136 1.17 8.49 15.69
N ASN A 137 2.24 8.38 16.47
CA ASN A 137 3.58 8.77 16.05
C ASN A 137 4.21 7.70 15.12
N THR A 138 4.87 8.11 14.03
CA THR A 138 5.52 7.16 13.09
C THR A 138 6.63 6.29 13.69
N GLU A 139 7.30 6.72 14.77
CA GLU A 139 8.30 5.91 15.50
C GLU A 139 7.67 4.65 16.11
N GLU A 140 6.47 4.78 16.68
CA GLU A 140 5.75 3.64 17.27
C GLU A 140 5.51 2.55 16.20
N THR A 141 5.19 2.96 14.97
CA THR A 141 5.02 2.02 13.85
C THR A 141 6.27 1.17 13.61
N ILE A 142 7.46 1.78 13.63
CA ILE A 142 8.71 1.12 13.29
C ILE A 142 9.43 0.51 14.50
N GLU A 143 8.91 0.69 15.71
CA GLU A 143 9.46 0.14 16.96
C GLU A 143 8.62 -1.01 17.55
N ILE A 144 7.31 -1.09 17.25
CA ILE A 144 6.43 -2.16 17.75
C ILE A 144 6.87 -3.54 17.27
N SER A 145 7.30 -4.40 18.19
CA SER A 145 7.73 -5.77 17.89
C SER A 145 6.58 -6.78 18.09
N SER A 146 5.52 -6.69 17.27
CA SER A 146 4.34 -7.56 17.37
C SER A 146 4.36 -8.80 16.46
N GLY A 147 5.36 -8.92 15.58
CA GLY A 147 5.49 -10.01 14.61
C GLY A 147 6.60 -11.01 14.92
N LEU A 148 6.69 -12.08 14.11
CA LEU A 148 7.77 -13.07 14.20
C LEU A 148 9.12 -12.54 13.68
N SER A 149 9.11 -11.48 12.88
CA SER A 149 10.33 -10.90 12.31
C SER A 149 11.03 -10.02 13.33
N SER A 150 12.33 -10.23 13.51
CA SER A 150 13.20 -9.41 14.36
C SER A 150 13.64 -8.09 13.72
N ILE A 151 13.27 -7.85 12.46
CA ILE A 151 13.49 -6.59 11.73
C ILE A 151 12.12 -6.01 11.36
N GLN A 152 11.79 -4.86 11.96
CA GLN A 152 10.45 -4.28 11.82
C GLN A 152 10.09 -3.88 10.39
N GLY A 153 11.04 -3.32 9.63
CA GLY A 153 10.79 -3.01 8.22
C GLY A 153 10.37 -4.24 7.41
N VAL A 154 10.91 -5.44 7.74
CA VAL A 154 10.52 -6.70 7.09
C VAL A 154 9.15 -7.17 7.58
N TYR A 155 8.85 -7.02 8.87
CA TYR A 155 7.51 -7.32 9.40
C TYR A 155 6.42 -6.52 8.67
N ILE A 156 6.62 -5.20 8.54
CA ILE A 156 5.67 -4.33 7.86
C ILE A 156 5.54 -4.70 6.38
N ASP A 157 6.65 -4.98 5.69
CA ASP A 157 6.67 -5.45 4.29
C ASP A 157 5.77 -6.69 4.11
N THR A 158 5.99 -7.73 4.92
CA THR A 158 5.20 -8.97 4.88
C THR A 158 3.74 -8.73 5.28
N MET A 159 3.48 -7.90 6.29
CA MET A 159 2.12 -7.53 6.70
C MET A 159 1.36 -6.88 5.55
N LEU A 160 2.00 -5.97 4.81
CA LEU A 160 1.39 -5.30 3.65
C LEU A 160 1.14 -6.30 2.51
N GLU A 161 2.10 -7.15 2.18
CA GLU A 161 1.93 -8.20 1.16
C GLU A 161 0.75 -9.14 1.48
N LEU A 162 0.57 -9.51 2.74
CA LEU A 162 -0.55 -10.34 3.18
C LEU A 162 -1.89 -9.57 3.12
N ASN A 163 -1.91 -8.31 3.53
CA ASN A 163 -3.12 -7.47 3.48
C ASN A 163 -3.58 -7.16 2.04
N GLU A 164 -2.67 -7.09 1.07
CA GLU A 164 -3.04 -6.90 -0.34
C GLU A 164 -3.92 -8.03 -0.86
N ASN A 165 -3.80 -9.24 -0.31
CA ASN A 165 -4.68 -10.34 -0.65
C ASN A 165 -6.10 -10.11 -0.11
N ASP A 166 -6.29 -9.52 1.06
CA ASP A 166 -7.60 -9.44 1.72
C ASP A 166 -8.49 -8.25 1.29
N LEU A 167 -8.04 -7.45 0.32
CA LEU A 167 -8.72 -6.24 -0.20
C LEU A 167 -9.06 -5.16 0.85
N ASN A 168 -8.76 -5.37 2.13
CA ASN A 168 -9.16 -4.50 3.24
C ASN A 168 -8.22 -3.29 3.44
N GLY A 169 -7.04 -3.34 2.83
CA GLY A 169 -6.07 -2.26 2.84
C GLY A 169 -5.37 -2.16 1.50
N THR A 170 -4.97 -0.94 1.13
CA THR A 170 -4.23 -0.69 -0.11
C THR A 170 -3.08 0.22 0.17
N SER A 171 -1.87 -0.31 -0.03
CA SER A 171 -0.63 0.42 0.00
C SER A 171 0.00 0.44 -1.39
N VAL A 172 0.84 1.43 -1.63
CA VAL A 172 1.62 1.52 -2.86
C VAL A 172 3.09 1.75 -2.52
N ASN A 173 3.96 1.33 -3.41
CA ASN A 173 5.37 1.67 -3.32
C ASN A 173 5.66 3.06 -3.89
N LEU A 174 6.87 3.53 -3.63
CA LEU A 174 7.39 4.82 -4.09
C LEU A 174 7.21 5.03 -5.60
N MET A 175 7.49 4.01 -6.41
CA MET A 175 7.33 4.10 -7.87
C MET A 175 5.86 4.30 -8.29
N GLU A 176 4.94 3.50 -7.72
CA GLU A 176 3.53 3.62 -8.05
C GLU A 176 2.94 4.95 -7.56
N TYR A 177 3.33 5.42 -6.37
CA TYR A 177 2.94 6.73 -5.87
C TYR A 177 3.37 7.84 -6.84
N TYR A 178 4.64 7.85 -7.25
CA TYR A 178 5.16 8.82 -8.21
C TYR A 178 4.46 8.75 -9.56
N ARG A 179 4.24 7.54 -10.08
CA ARG A 179 3.56 7.35 -11.36
C ARG A 179 2.17 7.98 -11.33
N LYS A 180 1.41 7.80 -10.23
CA LYS A 180 0.09 8.41 -10.06
C LYS A 180 0.20 9.92 -9.88
N LEU A 181 1.09 10.40 -9.01
CA LEU A 181 1.27 11.83 -8.73
C LEU A 181 1.61 12.64 -9.99
N LEU A 182 2.42 12.06 -10.89
CA LEU A 182 2.85 12.72 -12.14
C LEU A 182 1.89 12.50 -13.32
N SER A 183 0.85 11.68 -13.15
CA SER A 183 -0.12 11.39 -14.21
C SER A 183 -1.31 12.33 -14.16
N ALA A 184 -1.73 12.85 -15.31
CA ALA A 184 -2.97 13.61 -15.40
C ALA A 184 -4.20 12.72 -15.19
N GLY A 185 -5.22 13.26 -14.50
CA GLY A 185 -6.51 12.59 -14.33
C GLY A 185 -6.47 11.38 -13.40
N ILE A 186 -5.50 11.31 -12.49
CA ILE A 186 -5.45 10.35 -11.37
C ILE A 186 -4.68 10.95 -10.19
N ASN A 187 -5.14 10.70 -8.97
CA ASN A 187 -4.44 11.06 -7.74
C ASN A 187 -3.84 9.82 -7.06
N PRO A 188 -2.75 9.98 -6.27
CA PRO A 188 -2.15 8.88 -5.55
C PRO A 188 -2.97 8.47 -4.32
N ILE A 189 -2.69 7.26 -3.85
CA ILE A 189 -3.19 6.66 -2.61
C ILE A 189 -2.03 5.96 -1.93
N THR A 190 -2.12 5.72 -0.63
CA THR A 190 -1.25 4.77 0.06
C THR A 190 -1.91 4.17 1.31
N GLY A 191 -1.23 3.29 2.03
CA GLY A 191 -1.77 2.68 3.23
C GLY A 191 -1.86 3.64 4.41
N ALA A 192 -2.94 3.53 5.18
CA ALA A 192 -3.06 4.17 6.48
C ALA A 192 -2.85 3.12 7.56
N ILE A 193 -1.79 3.27 8.35
CA ILE A 193 -1.44 2.35 9.43
C ILE A 193 -1.86 2.97 10.76
N GLU A 194 -2.32 2.15 11.70
CA GLU A 194 -2.66 2.52 13.07
C GLU A 194 -1.96 1.56 14.04
N VAL A 195 -1.73 2.06 15.26
CA VAL A 195 -1.33 1.26 16.41
C VAL A 195 -2.57 1.04 17.24
N ILE A 196 -2.94 -0.22 17.43
CA ILE A 196 -4.13 -0.62 18.17
C ILE A 196 -3.78 -1.70 19.18
N ARG A 197 -4.70 -1.98 20.10
CA ARG A 197 -4.55 -3.07 21.05
C ARG A 197 -4.91 -4.42 20.41
N GLN A 198 -4.24 -5.48 20.82
CA GLN A 198 -4.46 -6.83 20.27
C GLN A 198 -5.89 -7.32 20.55
N SER A 199 -6.47 -6.93 21.69
CA SER A 199 -7.87 -7.17 22.03
C SER A 199 -8.86 -6.61 20.99
N GLU A 200 -8.57 -5.44 20.41
CA GLU A 200 -9.40 -4.81 19.37
C GLU A 200 -9.40 -5.61 18.06
N VAL A 201 -8.31 -6.35 17.78
CA VAL A 201 -8.21 -7.21 16.60
C VAL A 201 -8.93 -8.54 16.82
N SER A 202 -8.73 -9.16 17.99
CA SER A 202 -9.26 -10.49 18.30
C SER A 202 -10.74 -10.46 18.68
N GLY A 203 -11.25 -9.32 19.15
CA GLY A 203 -12.62 -9.19 19.67
C GLY A 203 -12.81 -9.97 20.98
N VAL A 204 -11.73 -10.24 21.71
CA VAL A 204 -11.72 -10.92 23.00
C VAL A 204 -11.14 -9.94 24.03
N ASP A 205 -11.97 -9.53 24.99
CA ASP A 205 -11.64 -8.51 25.99
C ASP A 205 -10.60 -8.97 27.04
N ASP A 206 -10.27 -10.28 27.06
CA ASP A 206 -9.45 -10.89 28.13
C ASP A 206 -8.20 -11.60 27.56
N TYR A 207 -7.34 -10.83 26.91
CA TYR A 207 -5.98 -11.28 26.60
C TYR A 207 -5.07 -10.96 27.79
N GLU A 208 -4.47 -11.99 28.42
CA GLU A 208 -3.54 -11.83 29.55
C GLU A 208 -2.31 -10.93 29.27
N ASN A 209 -2.09 -10.52 28.01
CA ASN A 209 -1.14 -9.50 27.60
C ASN A 209 -1.69 -8.71 26.40
N ASP A 210 -2.44 -7.62 26.65
CA ASP A 210 -2.98 -6.75 25.62
C ASP A 210 -1.90 -5.88 24.97
N ASN A 211 -1.09 -6.50 24.13
CA ASN A 211 0.03 -5.88 23.44
C ASN A 211 -0.44 -4.93 22.34
N LEU A 212 0.38 -3.93 22.04
CA LEU A 212 0.19 -3.07 20.87
C LEU A 212 0.55 -3.83 19.59
N VAL A 213 -0.29 -3.71 18.58
CA VAL A 213 -0.11 -4.32 17.26
C VAL A 213 -0.32 -3.28 16.16
N LEU A 214 0.25 -3.55 14.99
CA LEU A 214 0.01 -2.73 13.81
C LEU A 214 -1.21 -3.21 13.05
N GLU A 215 -2.03 -2.26 12.61
CA GLU A 215 -3.16 -2.52 11.73
C GLU A 215 -3.14 -1.60 10.51
N LEU A 216 -3.29 -2.20 9.32
CA LEU A 216 -3.62 -1.45 8.12
C LEU A 216 -5.11 -1.08 8.14
N SER A 217 -5.40 0.10 8.68
CA SER A 217 -6.76 0.60 8.95
C SER A 217 -7.55 0.97 7.67
N GLY A 218 -6.87 1.07 6.53
CA GLY A 218 -7.47 1.36 5.24
C GLY A 218 -6.51 2.10 4.30
N THR A 219 -7.03 3.09 3.58
CA THR A 219 -6.28 3.79 2.53
C THR A 219 -6.27 5.30 2.75
N ALA A 220 -5.07 5.88 2.80
CA ALA A 220 -4.83 7.31 2.70
C ALA A 220 -5.02 7.78 1.25
N VAL A 221 -5.88 8.79 1.07
CA VAL A 221 -6.24 9.36 -0.23
C VAL A 221 -5.63 10.74 -0.35
N PHE A 222 -4.95 10.98 -1.46
CA PHE A 222 -4.31 12.25 -1.74
C PHE A 222 -5.09 13.03 -2.78
N LYS A 223 -4.95 14.35 -2.73
CA LYS A 223 -5.31 15.25 -3.82
C LYS A 223 -4.02 15.94 -4.24
N LYS A 224 -3.55 15.63 -5.46
CA LYS A 224 -2.15 15.87 -5.87
C LYS A 224 -1.19 15.24 -4.85
N ASP A 225 -0.34 16.01 -4.21
CA ASP A 225 0.65 15.55 -3.23
C ASP A 225 0.21 15.67 -1.77
N LYS A 226 -1.00 16.19 -1.50
CA LYS A 226 -1.50 16.44 -0.13
C LYS A 226 -2.54 15.43 0.28
N LEU A 227 -2.47 14.97 1.53
CA LEU A 227 -3.46 14.07 2.13
C LEU A 227 -4.82 14.77 2.19
N ALA A 228 -5.82 14.19 1.53
CA ALA A 228 -7.20 14.67 1.54
C ALA A 228 -8.05 13.99 2.62
N GLY A 229 -7.66 12.77 3.02
CA GLY A 229 -8.33 12.01 4.08
C GLY A 229 -8.15 10.51 3.89
N TYR A 230 -9.06 9.73 4.48
CA TYR A 230 -8.95 8.28 4.53
C TYR A 230 -10.21 7.58 4.02
N LEU A 231 -10.01 6.39 3.45
CA LEU A 231 -11.03 5.36 3.28
C LEU A 231 -10.86 4.34 4.41
N ASN A 232 -11.94 4.00 5.10
CA ASN A 232 -11.93 2.87 6.03
C ASN A 232 -11.83 1.53 5.28
N LYS A 233 -11.72 0.40 5.99
CA LYS A 233 -11.61 -0.94 5.36
C LYS A 233 -12.72 -1.26 4.36
N SER A 234 -13.98 -0.89 4.64
CA SER A 234 -15.11 -1.18 3.74
C SER A 234 -15.08 -0.31 2.48
N GLU A 235 -14.74 0.97 2.63
CA GLU A 235 -14.56 1.89 1.51
C GLU A 235 -13.32 1.53 0.68
N THR A 236 -12.26 1.04 1.32
CA THR A 236 -11.04 0.53 0.69
C THR A 236 -11.33 -0.71 -0.16
N ARG A 237 -12.13 -1.67 0.35
CA ARG A 237 -12.62 -2.78 -0.48
C ARG A 237 -13.39 -2.28 -1.70
N GLY A 238 -14.29 -1.31 -1.51
CA GLY A 238 -14.99 -0.62 -2.59
C GLY A 238 -14.06 -0.06 -3.67
N LEU A 239 -12.99 0.62 -3.27
CA LEU A 239 -11.95 1.09 -4.16
C LEU A 239 -11.21 -0.06 -4.86
N ASN A 240 -10.86 -1.13 -4.15
CA ASN A 240 -10.15 -2.26 -4.73
C ASN A 240 -10.99 -3.02 -5.77
N TRP A 241 -12.32 -3.11 -5.57
CA TRP A 241 -13.24 -3.57 -6.60
C TRP A 241 -13.14 -2.73 -7.88
N LEU A 242 -13.02 -1.41 -7.76
CA LEU A 242 -12.88 -0.49 -8.90
C LEU A 242 -11.54 -0.63 -9.62
N LEU A 243 -10.45 -0.73 -8.85
CA LEU A 243 -9.09 -0.83 -9.39
C LEU A 243 -8.87 -2.16 -10.13
N GLY A 244 -9.55 -3.25 -9.71
CA GLY A 244 -9.57 -4.52 -10.43
C GLY A 244 -8.21 -5.20 -10.63
N ASN A 245 -7.16 -4.76 -9.91
CA ASN A 245 -5.77 -5.04 -10.23
C ASN A 245 -5.02 -5.90 -9.21
N LYS A 246 -5.68 -6.49 -8.20
CA LYS A 246 -4.98 -7.31 -7.20
C LYS A 246 -5.81 -8.50 -6.75
N GLY A 247 -5.29 -9.69 -7.07
CA GLY A 247 -5.21 -10.80 -6.13
C GLY A 247 -6.47 -11.58 -5.78
N THR A 248 -6.25 -12.85 -5.48
CA THR A 248 -7.14 -13.71 -4.70
C THR A 248 -7.27 -13.15 -3.28
N GLY A 249 -8.45 -13.20 -2.66
CA GLY A 249 -8.65 -12.57 -1.36
C GLY A 249 -9.73 -13.18 -0.50
N PHE A 250 -9.54 -13.18 0.82
CA PHE A 250 -10.59 -13.66 1.71
C PHE A 250 -11.66 -12.59 1.86
N PHE A 251 -12.90 -12.94 1.49
CA PHE A 251 -14.03 -12.08 1.68
C PHE A 251 -15.01 -12.75 2.65
N LYS A 252 -14.96 -12.31 3.90
CA LYS A 252 -15.88 -12.78 4.95
C LYS A 252 -17.27 -12.19 4.73
N ASN A 253 -18.28 -13.00 4.99
CA ASN A 253 -19.74 -12.76 5.04
C ASN A 253 -20.53 -12.90 3.74
N SER A 254 -21.34 -13.95 3.69
CA SER A 254 -22.77 -13.80 3.47
C SER A 254 -23.54 -14.48 4.59
N SER A 255 -24.57 -13.80 5.12
CA SER A 255 -25.58 -14.44 5.93
C SER A 255 -26.84 -14.64 5.11
N ILE A 256 -27.21 -15.89 4.85
CA ILE A 256 -28.30 -16.26 3.93
C ILE A 256 -29.66 -15.71 4.42
N ASP A 257 -29.79 -15.41 5.72
CA ASP A 257 -31.04 -14.94 6.32
C ASP A 257 -30.80 -14.27 7.69
N LYS A 258 -31.83 -13.67 8.30
CA LYS A 258 -31.89 -13.15 9.68
C LYS A 258 -31.46 -14.18 10.76
N SER A 259 -31.33 -15.46 10.38
CA SER A 259 -30.93 -16.59 11.22
C SER A 259 -29.41 -16.73 11.49
N LYS A 260 -28.57 -15.72 11.19
CA LYS A 260 -27.12 -15.71 11.48
C LYS A 260 -26.30 -16.86 10.86
N LYS A 261 -26.81 -17.57 9.85
CA LYS A 261 -26.01 -18.56 9.11
C LYS A 261 -24.85 -17.84 8.41
N VAL A 262 -23.63 -18.37 8.44
CA VAL A 262 -22.43 -17.72 7.87
C VAL A 262 -21.85 -18.60 6.77
N VAL A 263 -21.64 -18.01 5.59
CA VAL A 263 -20.82 -18.59 4.53
C VAL A 263 -19.60 -17.70 4.32
N ASN A 264 -18.43 -18.33 4.30
CA ASN A 264 -17.17 -17.67 4.00
C ASN A 264 -16.75 -17.99 2.58
N PHE A 265 -16.20 -16.97 1.91
CA PHE A 265 -15.72 -17.09 0.55
C PHE A 265 -14.28 -16.65 0.45
N ILE A 266 -13.57 -17.26 -0.50
CA ILE A 266 -12.31 -16.74 -1.00
C ILE A 266 -12.50 -16.32 -2.45
N LEU A 267 -12.27 -15.05 -2.73
CA LEU A 267 -12.21 -14.48 -4.07
C LEU A 267 -11.04 -15.11 -4.83
N ARG A 268 -11.34 -15.65 -6.01
CA ARG A 268 -10.35 -16.26 -6.91
C ARG A 268 -9.97 -15.36 -8.07
N LYS A 269 -10.92 -14.61 -8.58
CA LYS A 269 -10.72 -13.74 -9.73
C LYS A 269 -11.54 -12.49 -9.58
N LEU A 270 -10.90 -11.36 -9.85
CA LEU A 270 -11.54 -10.07 -9.97
C LEU A 270 -11.11 -9.45 -11.29
N LYS A 271 -12.09 -8.97 -12.05
CA LYS A 271 -11.83 -8.19 -13.26
C LYS A 271 -12.82 -7.04 -13.35
N THR A 272 -12.29 -5.84 -13.42
CA THR A 272 -13.09 -4.63 -13.59
C THR A 272 -12.80 -3.96 -14.92
N LYS A 273 -13.86 -3.56 -15.62
CA LYS A 273 -13.78 -2.81 -16.87
C LYS A 273 -14.59 -1.55 -16.72
N ILE A 274 -13.92 -0.41 -16.88
CA ILE A 274 -14.54 0.91 -16.83
C ILE A 274 -14.57 1.49 -18.25
N LYS A 275 -15.74 1.91 -18.72
CA LYS A 275 -15.93 2.51 -20.04
C LYS A 275 -16.52 3.92 -19.89
N PRO A 276 -15.82 4.98 -20.33
CA PRO A 276 -16.44 6.29 -20.44
C PRO A 276 -17.36 6.32 -21.68
N ASN A 277 -18.49 6.99 -21.55
CA ASN A 277 -19.37 7.37 -22.64
C ASN A 277 -19.77 8.83 -22.46
N ILE A 278 -20.04 9.52 -23.56
CA ILE A 278 -20.53 10.90 -23.54
C ILE A 278 -21.95 10.87 -24.10
N LYS A 279 -22.92 11.27 -23.28
CA LYS A 279 -24.34 11.39 -23.67
C LYS A 279 -24.77 12.83 -23.45
N ASN A 280 -25.18 13.51 -24.51
CA ASN A 280 -25.61 14.93 -24.46
C ASN A 280 -24.60 15.85 -23.75
N GLY A 281 -23.29 15.64 -23.99
CA GLY A 281 -22.22 16.41 -23.36
C GLY A 281 -21.86 16.01 -21.93
N VAL A 282 -22.60 15.08 -21.31
CA VAL A 282 -22.34 14.57 -19.95
C VAL A 282 -21.54 13.27 -20.01
N VAL A 283 -20.48 13.17 -19.20
CA VAL A 283 -19.66 11.96 -19.09
C VAL A 283 -20.31 10.97 -18.12
N VAL A 284 -20.50 9.74 -18.59
CA VAL A 284 -20.98 8.60 -17.80
C VAL A 284 -19.97 7.46 -17.88
N PHE A 285 -19.55 6.93 -16.73
CA PHE A 285 -18.70 5.75 -16.67
C PHE A 285 -19.51 4.49 -16.36
N ASP A 286 -19.55 3.56 -17.32
CA ASP A 286 -20.09 2.23 -17.09
C ASP A 286 -19.01 1.34 -16.49
N ILE A 287 -19.25 0.85 -15.27
CA ILE A 287 -18.33 0.06 -14.47
C ILE A 287 -18.84 -1.38 -14.43
N PHE A 288 -18.12 -2.29 -15.07
CA PHE A 288 -18.45 -3.71 -15.10
C PHE A 288 -17.48 -4.50 -14.23
N VAL A 289 -17.97 -5.05 -13.12
CA VAL A 289 -17.18 -5.86 -12.18
C VAL A 289 -17.57 -7.32 -12.33
N ASN A 290 -16.59 -8.19 -12.58
CA ASN A 290 -16.77 -9.64 -12.57
C ASN A 290 -15.90 -10.23 -11.47
N ALA A 291 -16.55 -10.90 -10.51
CA ALA A 291 -15.90 -11.58 -9.40
C ALA A 291 -16.24 -13.08 -9.44
N THR A 292 -15.24 -13.94 -9.22
CA THR A 292 -15.46 -15.37 -8.99
C THR A 292 -14.90 -15.75 -7.63
N SER A 293 -15.66 -16.50 -6.83
CA SER A 293 -15.26 -16.92 -5.49
C SER A 293 -15.51 -18.40 -5.25
N ASP A 294 -14.80 -18.95 -4.28
CA ASP A 294 -14.90 -20.32 -3.79
C ASP A 294 -15.49 -20.31 -2.38
N ILE A 295 -16.32 -21.29 -2.03
CA ILE A 295 -16.82 -21.45 -0.65
C ILE A 295 -15.72 -22.11 0.18
N THR A 296 -15.42 -21.54 1.35
CA THR A 296 -14.38 -22.09 2.26
C THR A 296 -14.95 -22.67 3.55
N SER A 297 -16.06 -22.12 4.05
CA SER A 297 -16.78 -22.68 5.19
C SER A 297 -18.23 -22.27 5.17
N ILE A 298 -19.06 -23.08 5.83
CA ILE A 298 -20.51 -22.98 5.82
C ILE A 298 -20.98 -23.31 7.24
N SER A 299 -21.95 -22.56 7.78
CA SER A 299 -22.67 -22.96 8.99
C SER A 299 -23.53 -24.20 8.74
N ASP A 300 -23.76 -25.00 9.79
CA ASP A 300 -24.60 -26.19 9.70
C ASP A 300 -25.98 -25.86 9.11
N ASN A 301 -26.50 -26.76 8.27
CA ASN A 301 -27.81 -26.66 7.59
C ASN A 301 -27.90 -25.67 6.41
N ILE A 302 -26.85 -25.56 5.59
CA ILE A 302 -26.95 -24.98 4.24
C ILE A 302 -26.56 -26.05 3.22
N ASP A 303 -27.49 -26.40 2.34
CA ASP A 303 -27.23 -27.32 1.23
C ASP A 303 -26.68 -26.55 0.01
N ILE A 304 -25.36 -26.63 -0.17
CA ILE A 304 -24.66 -26.02 -1.32
C ILE A 304 -24.72 -26.87 -2.59
N SER A 305 -25.35 -28.05 -2.54
CA SER A 305 -25.65 -28.81 -3.75
C SER A 305 -26.82 -28.18 -4.52
N ASP A 306 -27.75 -27.52 -3.84
CA ASP A 306 -28.88 -26.81 -4.44
C ASP A 306 -28.44 -25.56 -5.22
N THR A 307 -28.70 -25.57 -6.52
CA THR A 307 -28.45 -24.45 -7.43
C THR A 307 -29.20 -23.16 -7.04
N LYS A 308 -30.36 -23.26 -6.39
CA LYS A 308 -31.12 -22.09 -5.92
C LYS A 308 -30.38 -21.38 -4.79
N VAL A 309 -29.86 -22.14 -3.83
CA VAL A 309 -29.04 -21.61 -2.72
C VAL A 309 -27.79 -20.90 -3.27
N ILE A 310 -27.10 -21.50 -4.24
CA ILE A 310 -25.95 -20.86 -4.88
C ILE A 310 -26.35 -19.55 -5.59
N ALA A 311 -27.46 -19.54 -6.34
CA ALA A 311 -27.92 -18.35 -7.03
C ALA A 311 -28.31 -17.21 -6.06
N GLU A 312 -28.85 -17.54 -4.88
CA GLU A 312 -29.12 -16.56 -3.82
C GLU A 312 -27.82 -15.99 -3.23
N LEU A 313 -26.84 -16.84 -2.95
CA LEU A 313 -25.52 -16.42 -2.48
C LEU A 313 -24.82 -15.50 -3.49
N GLU A 314 -24.87 -15.83 -4.79
CA GLU A 314 -24.32 -14.99 -5.86
C GLU A 314 -25.00 -13.61 -5.87
N LYS A 315 -26.34 -13.56 -5.80
CA LYS A 315 -27.09 -12.29 -5.75
C LYS A 315 -26.73 -11.45 -4.53
N MET A 316 -26.52 -12.08 -3.39
CA MET A 316 -26.11 -11.39 -2.17
C MET A 316 -24.70 -10.81 -2.28
N GLN A 317 -23.75 -11.58 -2.83
CA GLN A 317 -22.41 -11.08 -3.12
C GLN A 317 -22.46 -9.90 -4.09
N GLN A 318 -23.25 -9.99 -5.17
CA GLN A 318 -23.43 -8.88 -6.12
C GLN A 318 -23.88 -7.60 -5.44
N LYS A 319 -24.96 -7.67 -4.64
CA LYS A 319 -25.50 -6.51 -3.91
C LYS A 319 -24.50 -5.92 -2.94
N ARG A 320 -23.72 -6.77 -2.25
CA ARG A 320 -22.71 -6.28 -1.30
C ARG A 320 -21.56 -5.58 -2.01
N ILE A 321 -21.01 -6.17 -3.06
CA ILE A 321 -19.93 -5.57 -3.86
C ILE A 321 -20.41 -4.23 -4.44
N GLU A 322 -21.63 -4.19 -4.98
CA GLU A 322 -22.24 -2.96 -5.49
C GLU A 322 -22.37 -1.88 -4.41
N LYS A 323 -22.83 -2.24 -3.20
CA LYS A 323 -22.92 -1.33 -2.07
C LYS A 323 -21.54 -0.79 -1.65
N GLU A 324 -20.53 -1.64 -1.57
CA GLU A 324 -19.16 -1.24 -1.22
C GLU A 324 -18.56 -0.29 -2.27
N ILE A 325 -18.73 -0.59 -3.56
CA ILE A 325 -18.31 0.28 -4.67
C ILE A 325 -19.00 1.64 -4.58
N ASN A 326 -20.33 1.66 -4.43
CA ASN A 326 -21.09 2.91 -4.37
C ASN A 326 -20.70 3.75 -3.14
N GLY A 327 -20.47 3.12 -1.99
CA GLY A 327 -19.96 3.80 -0.79
C GLY A 327 -18.59 4.46 -1.03
N ALA A 328 -17.67 3.74 -1.66
CA ALA A 328 -16.36 4.27 -2.01
C ALA A 328 -16.45 5.42 -3.03
N LEU A 329 -17.29 5.30 -4.05
CA LEU A 329 -17.52 6.37 -5.03
C LEU A 329 -18.06 7.63 -4.37
N VAL A 330 -19.06 7.52 -3.48
CA VAL A 330 -19.60 8.67 -2.73
C VAL A 330 -18.52 9.33 -1.89
N LYS A 331 -17.72 8.55 -1.14
CA LYS A 331 -16.63 9.07 -0.32
C LYS A 331 -15.59 9.80 -1.17
N LEU A 332 -15.16 9.21 -2.28
CA LEU A 332 -14.17 9.76 -3.19
C LEU A 332 -14.65 11.02 -3.92
N GLN A 333 -15.90 11.03 -4.41
CA GLN A 333 -16.47 12.13 -5.19
C GLN A 333 -16.93 13.29 -4.32
N LYS A 334 -17.71 13.01 -3.26
CA LYS A 334 -18.42 14.06 -2.52
C LYS A 334 -17.64 14.57 -1.32
N VAL A 335 -16.88 13.71 -0.63
CA VAL A 335 -16.12 14.08 0.57
C VAL A 335 -14.67 14.43 0.23
N LEU A 336 -13.94 13.50 -0.38
CA LEU A 336 -12.50 13.64 -0.62
C LEU A 336 -12.19 14.41 -1.90
N ARG A 337 -13.14 14.49 -2.84
CA ARG A 337 -13.03 15.14 -4.15
C ARG A 337 -11.73 14.78 -4.87
N SER A 338 -11.40 13.48 -4.87
CA SER A 338 -10.15 12.97 -5.41
C SER A 338 -10.38 11.76 -6.31
N ASP A 339 -9.96 11.89 -7.58
CA ASP A 339 -10.02 10.82 -8.57
C ASP A 339 -8.83 9.86 -8.43
N VAL A 340 -8.94 8.91 -7.50
CA VAL A 340 -7.91 7.86 -7.29
C VAL A 340 -8.13 6.61 -8.13
N VAL A 341 -9.31 6.49 -8.73
CA VAL A 341 -9.66 5.40 -9.67
C VAL A 341 -9.00 5.65 -11.03
N GLY A 342 -8.79 6.93 -11.38
CA GLY A 342 -8.19 7.35 -12.63
C GLY A 342 -9.20 7.54 -13.76
N PHE A 343 -10.43 7.95 -13.44
CA PHE A 343 -11.47 8.22 -14.42
C PHE A 343 -11.03 9.24 -15.46
N GLY A 344 -10.33 10.29 -15.04
CA GLY A 344 -9.77 11.30 -15.95
C GLY A 344 -8.76 10.70 -16.91
N GLY A 345 -7.85 9.86 -16.42
CA GLY A 345 -6.90 9.13 -17.27
C GLY A 345 -7.58 8.16 -18.24
N ILE A 346 -8.66 7.50 -17.83
CA ILE A 346 -9.46 6.62 -18.71
C ILE A 346 -10.18 7.45 -19.79
N LEU A 347 -10.72 8.62 -19.41
CA LEU A 347 -11.38 9.55 -20.33
C LEU A 347 -10.39 10.12 -21.35
N SER A 348 -9.22 10.55 -20.89
CA SER A 348 -8.12 11.07 -21.72
C SER A 348 -7.72 10.09 -22.82
N LYS A 349 -7.59 8.80 -22.48
CA LYS A 349 -7.24 7.75 -23.44
C LYS A 349 -8.32 7.51 -24.49
N LYS A 350 -9.61 7.59 -24.13
CA LYS A 350 -10.71 7.28 -25.06
C LYS A 350 -11.19 8.50 -25.86
N TYR A 351 -11.17 9.68 -25.26
CA TYR A 351 -11.67 10.94 -25.83
C TYR A 351 -10.67 12.09 -25.59
N PRO A 352 -9.51 12.09 -26.28
CA PRO A 352 -8.43 13.05 -26.02
C PRO A 352 -8.84 14.51 -26.29
N GLU A 353 -9.62 14.77 -27.34
CA GLU A 353 -10.09 16.13 -27.65
C GLU A 353 -11.07 16.66 -26.60
N PHE A 354 -11.95 15.80 -26.08
CA PHE A 354 -12.81 16.16 -24.96
C PHE A 354 -11.97 16.45 -23.72
N TRP A 355 -11.01 15.58 -23.41
CA TRP A 355 -10.12 15.74 -22.25
C TRP A 355 -9.36 17.06 -22.26
N LYS A 356 -8.75 17.46 -23.39
CA LYS A 356 -8.04 18.74 -23.53
C LYS A 356 -8.88 19.94 -23.10
N LYS A 357 -10.19 19.90 -23.32
CA LYS A 357 -11.11 20.99 -22.95
C LYS A 357 -11.39 21.04 -21.45
N TYR A 358 -11.42 19.91 -20.76
CA TYR A 358 -11.89 19.80 -19.37
C TYR A 358 -10.81 19.41 -18.35
N GLU A 359 -9.60 19.05 -18.78
CA GLU A 359 -8.50 18.61 -17.91
C GLU A 359 -8.22 19.59 -16.78
N ARG A 360 -8.18 20.91 -17.08
CA ARG A 360 -7.91 21.96 -16.09
C ARG A 360 -8.99 22.08 -15.01
N ASP A 361 -10.23 21.73 -15.35
CA ASP A 361 -11.37 21.77 -14.44
C ASP A 361 -11.79 20.38 -13.95
N TRP A 362 -11.00 19.33 -14.24
CA TRP A 362 -11.37 17.95 -13.92
C TRP A 362 -11.65 17.77 -12.42
N GLU A 363 -10.88 18.41 -11.55
CA GLU A 363 -11.12 18.37 -10.10
C GLU A 363 -12.47 18.95 -9.67
N LYS A 364 -13.03 19.88 -10.44
CA LYS A 364 -14.36 20.47 -10.19
C LYS A 364 -15.48 19.61 -10.79
N ILE A 365 -15.20 18.90 -11.88
CA ILE A 365 -16.18 18.07 -12.61
C ILE A 365 -16.30 16.68 -11.98
N PHE A 366 -15.18 16.10 -11.53
CA PHE A 366 -15.11 14.75 -10.96
C PHE A 366 -16.18 14.44 -9.89
N PRO A 367 -16.50 15.36 -8.94
CA PRO A 367 -17.54 15.13 -7.96
C PRO A 367 -18.93 14.80 -8.54
N ASP A 368 -19.23 15.26 -9.75
CA ASP A 368 -20.55 15.14 -10.38
C ASP A 368 -20.58 14.15 -11.55
N VAL A 369 -19.46 13.46 -11.79
CA VAL A 369 -19.37 12.39 -12.78
C VAL A 369 -20.33 11.26 -12.43
N MET A 370 -21.12 10.83 -13.42
CA MET A 370 -22.08 9.74 -13.24
C MET A 370 -21.40 8.39 -13.43
N CYS A 371 -21.65 7.46 -12.51
CA CYS A 371 -21.14 6.10 -12.52
C CYS A 371 -22.31 5.10 -12.55
N SER A 372 -22.30 4.18 -13.51
CA SER A 372 -23.26 3.08 -13.62
C SER A 372 -22.56 1.77 -13.27
N VAL A 373 -22.86 1.20 -12.10
CA VAL A 373 -22.18 0.02 -11.57
C VAL A 373 -22.96 -1.24 -11.93
N ASN A 374 -22.29 -2.20 -12.57
CA ASN A 374 -22.85 -3.48 -12.98
C ASN A 374 -21.95 -4.61 -12.45
N VAL A 375 -22.43 -5.32 -11.43
CA VAL A 375 -21.68 -6.40 -10.78
C VAL A 375 -22.20 -7.77 -11.22
N LYS A 376 -21.29 -8.67 -11.57
CA LYS A 376 -21.53 -10.11 -11.73
C LYS A 376 -20.63 -10.87 -10.76
N ALA A 377 -21.22 -11.59 -9.83
CA ALA A 377 -20.51 -12.51 -8.94
C ALA A 377 -20.86 -13.94 -9.33
N ARG A 378 -19.88 -14.83 -9.30
CA ARG A 378 -20.05 -16.27 -9.52
C ARG A 378 -19.38 -17.06 -8.43
N ILE A 379 -20.05 -18.11 -7.98
CA ILE A 379 -19.51 -19.02 -6.97
C ILE A 379 -19.12 -20.33 -7.64
N ASN A 380 -17.85 -20.70 -7.56
CA ASN A 380 -17.43 -22.04 -7.92
C ASN A 380 -17.78 -22.98 -6.78
N LYS A 381 -18.31 -24.16 -7.13
CA LYS A 381 -18.53 -25.25 -6.17
C LYS A 381 -17.19 -25.92 -5.87
N SER A 382 -16.35 -25.30 -5.05
CA SER A 382 -15.07 -25.87 -4.62
C SER A 382 -15.16 -26.40 -3.20
N GLY A 383 -15.02 -27.71 -3.06
CA GLY A 383 -14.96 -28.44 -1.79
C GLY A 383 -15.13 -29.93 -2.08
N LEU A 384 -14.37 -30.80 -1.43
CA LEU A 384 -14.53 -32.26 -1.55
C LEU A 384 -15.86 -32.76 -0.94
N ILE A 385 -16.60 -31.85 -0.29
CA ILE A 385 -17.74 -32.15 0.58
C ILE A 385 -18.89 -31.21 0.21
N TYR A 386 -20.03 -31.79 -0.18
CA TYR A 386 -21.23 -31.06 -0.60
C TYR A 386 -22.29 -30.92 0.50
N LYS A 387 -22.13 -31.62 1.63
CA LYS A 387 -23.01 -31.60 2.81
C LYS A 387 -22.17 -31.51 4.09
N PRO A 388 -22.59 -30.77 5.13
CA PRO A 388 -21.92 -30.81 6.45
C PRO A 388 -21.79 -32.25 6.94
N TYR A 389 -20.71 -32.56 7.68
CA TYR A 389 -20.60 -33.86 8.34
C TYR A 389 -21.70 -33.96 9.40
N GLU A 390 -22.62 -34.88 9.21
CA GLU A 390 -23.52 -35.31 10.28
C GLU A 390 -22.70 -36.22 11.21
N ILE A 391 -22.49 -35.78 12.45
CA ILE A 391 -22.04 -36.67 13.51
C ILE A 391 -23.21 -37.62 13.76
N LYS A 392 -23.06 -38.89 13.39
CA LYS A 392 -24.00 -39.92 13.82
C LYS A 392 -23.80 -40.11 15.33
N GLU A 393 -24.82 -39.80 16.11
CA GLU A 393 -24.90 -40.19 17.52
C GLU A 393 -24.97 -41.71 17.70
#